data_AF-A0AAN7FW91-F1
#
_entry.id   AF-A0AAN7FW91-F1
#
_cell.length_a   1.000
_cell.length_b   1.000
_cell.length_c   1.000
_cell.angle_alpha   90.00
_cell.angle_beta   90.00
_cell.angle_gamma   90.00
#
_symmetry.space_group_name_H-M   'P 1'
#
loop_
_entity.id
_entity.type
_entity.pdbx_description
1 polymer ?
#
loop_
_entity_poly.entity_id
_entity_poly.type
_entity_poly.pdbx_seq_one_letter_code
_entity_poly.pdbx_strand_id
1 'polypeptide(L)'
;EDELFDVFESSPLLVKDSPLNDEVVISKKKPARGVNFSAEEDKLLVATWLNTSVIPVYGNEQHKITFYGKVVASLTTRWGTINRETVKFCGSLSKIEVKNESGTADHDKIEKVRELFKEIHGYIFQFEHCWLILKDFPKW
;
A
#
# COMPACT_ATOMS: atom_id res chain seq x y z
N GLU A 1 26.41 16.56 51.72
CA GLU A 1 26.69 15.33 52.47
C GLU A 1 25.75 14.27 51.89
N ASP A 2 25.99 13.86 50.64
CA ASP A 2 26.92 12.77 50.24
C ASP A 2 26.25 11.41 50.56
N GLU A 3 26.18 10.39 49.72
CA GLU A 3 26.82 10.05 48.47
C GLU A 3 26.14 8.76 47.93
N LEU A 4 26.17 8.58 46.61
CA LEU A 4 26.46 7.33 45.91
C LEU A 4 25.66 6.05 46.25
N PHE A 5 24.73 5.67 45.37
CA PHE A 5 24.20 4.30 45.32
C PHE A 5 25.13 3.42 44.49
N ASP A 6 25.72 2.44 45.18
CA ASP A 6 26.75 1.51 44.72
C ASP A 6 26.19 0.37 43.85
N VAL A 7 27.14 -0.25 43.17
CA VAL A 7 27.10 -1.06 41.95
C VAL A 7 27.03 -2.57 42.26
N PHE A 8 26.27 -3.28 41.43
CA PHE A 8 26.48 -4.65 40.92
C PHE A 8 26.31 -5.95 41.76
N GLU A 9 25.67 -6.89 41.03
CA GLU A 9 26.00 -8.33 40.87
C GLU A 9 25.32 -9.37 41.78
N SER A 10 24.44 -10.21 41.18
CA SER A 10 24.75 -11.63 40.88
C SER A 10 23.53 -12.45 40.41
N SER A 11 23.66 -13.01 39.18
CA SER A 11 23.27 -14.37 38.70
C SER A 11 21.82 -14.89 38.86
N PRO A 12 21.26 -15.71 37.91
CA PRO A 12 21.81 -17.04 37.58
C PRO A 12 21.70 -17.60 36.13
N LEU A 13 22.72 -18.40 35.80
CA LEU A 13 22.71 -19.74 35.15
C LEU A 13 22.54 -19.94 33.62
N LEU A 14 23.71 -20.15 33.02
CA LEU A 14 24.18 -21.16 32.04
C LEU A 14 23.26 -22.37 31.72
N VAL A 15 22.87 -22.52 30.43
CA VAL A 15 22.80 -23.82 29.71
C VAL A 15 23.47 -23.67 28.33
N LYS A 16 24.48 -24.52 28.12
CA LYS A 16 25.31 -24.83 26.94
C LYS A 16 24.57 -25.89 26.08
N ASP A 17 24.74 -26.14 24.77
CA ASP A 17 25.73 -25.84 23.73
C ASP A 17 25.03 -25.95 22.33
N SER A 18 25.39 -25.06 21.40
CA SER A 18 25.54 -25.10 19.91
C SER A 18 24.96 -26.24 19.01
N PRO A 19 25.01 -26.11 17.66
CA PRO A 19 24.79 -24.95 16.77
C PRO A 19 23.91 -25.29 15.53
N LEU A 20 23.30 -24.31 14.87
CA LEU A 20 23.16 -24.38 13.41
C LEU A 20 23.39 -22.99 12.82
N ASN A 21 24.54 -22.87 12.16
CA ASN A 21 24.85 -21.79 11.25
C ASN A 21 23.85 -21.82 10.09
N ASP A 22 23.21 -20.70 9.81
CA ASP A 22 23.04 -20.26 8.43
C ASP A 22 23.51 -18.81 8.38
N GLU A 23 24.65 -18.63 7.70
CA GLU A 23 25.26 -17.34 7.46
C GLU A 23 24.23 -16.41 6.79
N VAL A 24 23.75 -15.40 7.53
CA VAL A 24 23.12 -14.24 6.91
C VAL A 24 24.22 -13.46 6.20
N VAL A 25 24.49 -13.84 4.95
CA VAL A 25 25.30 -13.05 4.03
C VAL A 25 24.58 -11.72 3.83
N ILE A 26 24.97 -10.71 4.60
CA ILE A 26 24.58 -9.31 4.39
C ILE A 26 25.27 -8.85 3.10
N SER A 27 24.61 -9.13 1.97
CA SER A 27 24.98 -8.55 0.69
C SER A 27 24.62 -7.06 0.73
N LYS A 28 25.62 -6.22 0.97
CA LYS A 28 25.54 -4.75 0.82
C LYS A 28 25.15 -4.41 -0.63
N LYS A 29 23.86 -4.26 -0.91
CA LYS A 29 23.39 -3.65 -2.17
C LYS A 29 23.35 -2.13 -2.01
N LYS A 30 23.99 -1.44 -2.96
CA LYS A 30 23.96 0.02 -3.12
C LYS A 30 22.50 0.50 -3.18
N PRO A 31 22.16 1.70 -2.66
CA PRO A 31 20.78 2.17 -2.62
C PRO A 31 20.25 2.35 -4.04
N ALA A 32 19.34 1.46 -4.44
CA ALA A 32 18.59 1.61 -5.67
C ALA A 32 17.65 2.81 -5.53
N ARG A 33 17.55 3.62 -6.58
CA ARG A 33 16.60 4.72 -6.72
C ARG A 33 15.20 4.29 -6.25
N GLY A 34 14.64 5.05 -5.30
CA GLY A 34 13.23 5.06 -4.88
C GLY A 34 12.57 3.70 -4.68
N VAL A 35 12.27 3.32 -3.44
CA VAL A 35 11.44 2.16 -3.13
C VAL A 35 10.13 2.27 -3.96
N ASN A 36 9.90 1.31 -4.86
CA ASN A 36 8.63 1.23 -5.58
C ASN A 36 7.55 0.87 -4.56
N PHE A 37 6.40 1.54 -4.62
CA PHE A 37 5.27 1.25 -3.75
C PHE A 37 4.87 -0.23 -3.83
N SER A 38 4.78 -0.89 -2.68
CA SER A 38 4.29 -2.25 -2.54
C SER A 38 2.75 -2.30 -2.67
N ALA A 39 2.21 -3.50 -2.90
CA ALA A 39 0.78 -3.69 -2.87
C ALA A 39 0.17 -3.41 -1.48
N GLU A 40 0.89 -3.68 -0.39
CA GLU A 40 0.41 -3.31 0.96
C GLU A 40 0.42 -1.79 1.16
N GLU A 41 1.45 -1.10 0.69
CA GLU A 41 1.53 0.37 0.79
C GLU A 41 0.42 1.04 -0.02
N ASP A 42 0.11 0.52 -1.21
CA ASP A 42 -1.02 0.99 -2.00
C ASP A 42 -2.36 0.76 -1.30
N LYS A 43 -2.58 -0.42 -0.70
CA LYS A 43 -3.80 -0.69 0.09
C LYS A 43 -3.93 0.27 1.25
N LEU A 44 -2.85 0.51 1.99
CA LEU A 44 -2.83 1.44 3.12
C LEU A 44 -3.09 2.88 2.65
N LEU A 45 -2.48 3.28 1.53
CA LEU A 45 -2.71 4.59 0.92
C LEU A 45 -4.19 4.77 0.54
N VAL A 46 -4.78 3.79 -0.14
CA VAL A 46 -6.21 3.80 -0.53
C VAL A 46 -7.11 3.86 0.70
N ALA A 47 -6.88 3.00 1.70
CA ALA A 47 -7.65 2.97 2.94
C ALA A 47 -7.53 4.31 3.70
N THR A 48 -6.33 4.87 3.78
CA THR A 48 -6.10 6.18 4.41
C THR A 48 -6.82 7.29 3.65
N TRP A 49 -6.79 7.27 2.31
CA TRP A 49 -7.45 8.27 1.47
C TRP A 49 -8.97 8.25 1.60
N LEU A 50 -9.54 7.07 1.75
CA LEU A 50 -10.97 6.90 2.03
C LEU A 50 -11.31 7.44 3.42
N ASN A 51 -10.49 7.14 4.44
CA ASN A 51 -10.71 7.64 5.79
C ASN A 51 -10.57 9.17 5.92
N THR A 52 -9.59 9.79 5.25
CA THR A 52 -9.42 11.25 5.27
C THR A 52 -10.53 11.98 4.50
N SER A 53 -11.15 11.35 3.50
CA SER A 53 -12.29 11.93 2.79
C SER A 53 -13.56 12.01 3.65
N VAL A 54 -13.58 11.32 4.80
CA VAL A 54 -14.71 11.25 5.75
C VAL A 54 -14.48 12.13 6.98
N ILE A 55 -13.24 12.51 7.29
CA ILE A 55 -12.92 13.31 8.49
C ILE A 55 -12.76 14.79 8.12
N PRO A 56 -13.62 15.71 8.61
CA PRO A 56 -13.36 17.15 8.51
C PRO A 56 -12.09 17.49 9.28
N VAL A 57 -11.08 17.96 8.56
CA VAL A 57 -9.78 18.33 9.13
C VAL A 57 -9.95 19.57 10.01
N TYR A 58 -9.93 19.39 11.33
CA TYR A 58 -9.76 20.50 12.26
C TYR A 58 -8.30 20.98 12.18
N GLY A 59 -8.11 22.13 11.53
CA GLY A 59 -6.81 22.79 11.46
C GLY A 59 -6.48 23.46 12.78
N ASN A 60 -5.40 23.03 13.42
CA ASN A 60 -4.62 23.89 14.31
C ASN A 60 -3.16 23.86 13.85
N GLU A 61 -2.54 25.02 13.87
CA GLU A 61 -1.58 25.47 12.88
C GLU A 61 -0.13 24.96 13.04
N GLN A 62 0.49 24.76 11.86
CA GLN A 62 1.80 25.26 11.46
C GLN A 62 2.98 25.08 12.43
N HIS A 63 3.83 24.05 12.17
CA HIS A 63 5.30 24.15 12.27
C HIS A 63 6.05 22.92 11.67
N LYS A 64 5.49 22.20 10.69
CA LYS A 64 6.17 21.02 10.06
C LYS A 64 5.91 20.83 8.55
N ILE A 65 5.43 21.85 7.84
CA ILE A 65 4.99 21.72 6.43
C ILE A 65 6.17 21.36 5.48
N THR A 66 7.38 21.86 5.78
CA THR A 66 8.57 21.60 4.94
C THR A 66 9.11 20.17 5.06
N PHE A 67 8.94 19.53 6.23
CA PHE A 67 9.52 18.20 6.48
C PHE A 67 8.73 17.09 5.75
N TYR A 68 7.40 17.17 5.75
CA TYR A 68 6.55 16.16 5.12
C TYR A 68 6.22 16.44 3.65
N GLY A 69 6.58 17.60 3.10
CA GLY A 69 6.20 17.99 1.74
C GLY A 69 6.58 16.98 0.65
N LYS A 70 7.78 16.39 0.75
CA LYS A 70 8.23 15.34 -0.20
C LYS A 70 7.41 14.06 -0.09
N VAL A 71 7.06 13.66 1.13
CA VAL A 71 6.25 12.46 1.40
C VAL A 71 4.83 12.68 0.86
N VAL A 72 4.23 13.82 1.18
CA VAL A 72 2.89 14.18 0.69
C VAL A 72 2.85 14.24 -0.84
N ALA A 73 3.85 14.84 -1.49
CA ALA A 73 3.93 14.86 -2.94
C ALA A 73 4.05 13.45 -3.55
N SER A 74 4.85 12.57 -2.96
CA SER A 74 4.99 11.17 -3.39
C SER A 74 3.67 10.40 -3.27
N LEU A 75 3.02 10.47 -2.10
CA LEU A 75 1.73 9.81 -1.86
C LEU A 75 0.63 10.33 -2.78
N THR A 76 0.58 11.65 -3.00
CA THR A 76 -0.39 12.28 -3.91
C THR A 76 -0.18 11.83 -5.36
N THR A 77 1.08 11.76 -5.81
CA THR A 77 1.42 11.28 -7.15
C THR A 77 1.04 9.82 -7.34
N ARG A 78 1.30 8.98 -6.32
CA ARG A 78 0.93 7.57 -6.33
C ARG A 78 -0.58 7.40 -6.37
N TRP A 79 -1.32 8.10 -5.50
CA TRP A 79 -2.78 8.10 -5.49
C TRP A 79 -3.36 8.53 -6.85
N GLY A 80 -2.83 9.60 -7.46
CA GLY A 80 -3.27 10.06 -8.77
C GLY A 80 -3.09 9.00 -9.87
N THR A 81 -2.06 8.15 -9.75
CA THR A 81 -1.86 7.01 -10.65
C THR A 81 -2.86 5.89 -10.38
N ILE A 82 -3.01 5.46 -9.13
CA ILE A 82 -3.99 4.42 -8.75
C ILE A 82 -5.40 4.82 -9.20
N ASN A 83 -5.81 6.05 -8.88
CA ASN A 83 -7.15 6.53 -9.21
C ASN A 83 -7.39 6.58 -10.72
N ARG A 84 -6.43 7.10 -11.50
CA ARG A 84 -6.55 7.15 -12.97
C ARG A 84 -6.69 5.76 -13.58
N GLU A 85 -5.87 4.80 -13.15
CA GLU A 85 -5.93 3.44 -13.66
C GLU A 85 -7.22 2.72 -13.23
N THR A 86 -7.65 2.95 -11.99
CA THR A 86 -8.90 2.38 -11.45
C THR A 86 -10.12 2.90 -12.23
N VAL A 87 -10.18 4.20 -12.52
CA VAL A 87 -11.28 4.79 -13.30
C VAL A 87 -11.35 4.20 -14.72
N LYS A 88 -10.20 3.99 -15.38
CA LYS A 88 -10.17 3.29 -16.68
C LYS A 88 -10.71 1.87 -16.55
N PHE A 89 -10.32 1.15 -15.50
CA PHE A 89 -10.78 -0.21 -15.23
C PHE A 89 -12.30 -0.26 -15.00
N CYS A 90 -12.86 0.66 -14.20
CA CYS A 90 -14.32 0.79 -14.03
C CYS A 90 -15.02 1.08 -15.37
N GLY A 91 -14.43 1.90 -16.24
CA GLY A 91 -14.97 2.14 -17.58
C GLY A 91 -15.01 0.87 -18.46
N SER A 92 -14.01 0.00 -18.35
CA SER A 92 -14.03 -1.32 -19.00
C SER A 92 -15.05 -2.26 -18.37
N LEU A 93 -15.21 -2.22 -17.03
CA LEU A 93 -16.25 -2.96 -16.31
C LEU A 93 -17.65 -2.59 -16.79
N SER A 94 -17.98 -1.30 -16.87
CA SER A 94 -19.30 -0.85 -17.35
C SER A 94 -19.59 -1.32 -18.79
N LYS A 95 -18.57 -1.37 -19.67
CA LYS A 95 -18.73 -1.93 -21.03
C LYS A 95 -19.04 -3.43 -21.02
N ILE A 96 -18.45 -4.18 -20.09
CA ILE A 96 -18.72 -5.60 -19.91
C ILE A 96 -20.11 -5.80 -19.30
N GLU A 97 -20.51 -4.99 -18.31
CA GLU A 97 -21.84 -5.09 -17.68
C GLU A 97 -22.97 -4.84 -18.68
N VAL A 98 -22.86 -3.79 -19.50
CA VAL A 98 -23.83 -3.50 -20.58
C VAL A 98 -23.89 -4.63 -21.61
N LYS A 99 -22.79 -5.36 -21.83
CA LYS A 99 -22.77 -6.50 -22.76
C LYS A 99 -23.26 -7.81 -22.12
N ASN A 100 -23.19 -7.96 -20.80
CA ASN A 100 -23.48 -9.19 -20.08
C ASN A 100 -24.77 -9.07 -19.25
N GLU A 101 -25.86 -8.59 -19.86
CA GLU A 101 -27.19 -8.42 -19.25
C GLU A 101 -27.86 -9.74 -18.78
N SER A 102 -27.11 -10.85 -18.63
CA SER A 102 -27.63 -12.16 -18.21
C SER A 102 -26.58 -12.98 -17.44
N GLY A 103 -26.72 -13.02 -16.11
CA GLY A 103 -26.46 -14.21 -15.28
C GLY A 103 -25.05 -14.77 -15.13
N THR A 104 -23.98 -14.11 -15.57
CA THR A 104 -22.61 -14.60 -15.36
C THR A 104 -22.13 -14.39 -13.93
N ALA A 105 -21.32 -15.34 -13.42
CA ALA A 105 -20.69 -15.24 -12.12
C ALA A 105 -19.70 -14.06 -12.09
N ASP A 106 -19.57 -13.40 -10.94
CA ASP A 106 -18.75 -12.18 -10.83
C ASP A 106 -17.27 -12.42 -11.15
N HIS A 107 -16.74 -13.60 -10.82
CA HIS A 107 -15.38 -13.99 -11.19
C HIS A 107 -15.16 -13.96 -12.71
N ASP A 108 -16.12 -14.49 -13.48
CA ASP A 108 -16.03 -14.53 -14.94
C ASP A 108 -16.17 -13.14 -15.56
N LYS A 109 -16.87 -12.22 -14.88
CA LYS A 109 -16.92 -10.81 -15.30
C LYS A 109 -15.56 -10.15 -15.15
N ILE A 110 -14.88 -10.33 -14.01
CA ILE A 110 -13.57 -9.70 -13.79
C ILE A 110 -12.53 -10.18 -14.80
N GLU A 111 -12.53 -11.48 -15.15
CA GLU A 111 -11.61 -11.98 -16.18
C GLU A 111 -11.88 -11.33 -17.55
N LYS A 112 -13.15 -11.24 -17.97
CA LYS A 112 -13.54 -10.52 -19.20
C LYS A 112 -13.13 -9.05 -19.17
N VAL A 113 -13.20 -8.39 -18.01
CA VAL A 113 -12.75 -7.00 -17.87
C VAL A 113 -11.23 -6.90 -17.99
N ARG A 114 -10.47 -7.83 -17.41
CA ARG A 114 -9.00 -7.87 -17.56
C ARG A 114 -8.60 -8.03 -19.02
N GLU A 115 -9.26 -8.93 -19.75
CA GLU A 115 -9.05 -9.13 -21.18
C GLU A 115 -9.34 -7.86 -21.99
N LEU A 116 -10.53 -7.26 -21.78
CA LEU A 116 -10.93 -6.03 -22.46
C LEU A 116 -10.00 -4.85 -22.14
N PHE A 117 -9.58 -4.72 -20.87
CA PHE A 117 -8.65 -3.67 -20.46
C PHE A 117 -7.30 -3.83 -21.16
N LYS A 118 -6.78 -5.06 -21.25
CA LYS A 118 -5.52 -5.37 -21.94
C LYS A 118 -5.63 -5.11 -23.44
N GLU A 119 -6.77 -5.42 -24.06
CA GLU A 119 -7.02 -5.13 -25.47
C GLU A 119 -7.02 -3.62 -25.75
N ILE A 120 -7.70 -2.83 -24.90
CA ILE A 120 -7.83 -1.37 -25.09
C ILE A 120 -6.53 -0.63 -24.76
N HIS A 121 -5.84 -1.02 -23.70
CA HIS A 121 -4.71 -0.24 -23.16
C HIS A 121 -3.34 -0.86 -23.44
N GLY A 122 -3.27 -2.12 -23.87
CA GLY A 122 -2.03 -2.81 -24.22
C GLY A 122 -1.24 -3.36 -23.03
N TYR A 123 -1.73 -3.24 -21.80
CA TYR A 123 -1.10 -3.75 -20.58
C TYR A 123 -2.11 -4.33 -19.60
N ILE A 124 -1.64 -5.19 -18.69
CA ILE A 124 -2.46 -5.80 -17.64
C ILE A 124 -2.68 -4.79 -16.52
N PHE A 125 -3.91 -4.71 -16.02
CA PHE A 125 -4.23 -3.86 -14.88
C PHE A 125 -3.49 -4.33 -13.61
N GLN A 126 -2.74 -3.43 -12.98
CA GLN A 126 -1.83 -3.76 -11.87
C GLN A 126 -2.37 -3.40 -10.48
N PHE A 127 -3.52 -2.71 -10.40
CA PHE A 127 -4.07 -2.14 -9.17
C PHE A 127 -5.35 -2.84 -8.71
N GLU A 128 -5.45 -4.15 -8.96
CA GLU A 128 -6.64 -4.92 -8.60
C GLU A 128 -6.86 -4.94 -7.08
N HIS A 129 -5.79 -5.03 -6.29
CA HIS A 129 -5.84 -4.90 -4.84
C HIS A 129 -6.43 -3.58 -4.36
N CYS A 130 -6.19 -2.48 -5.09
CA CYS A 130 -6.76 -1.17 -4.79
C CYS A 130 -8.23 -1.11 -5.19
N TRP A 131 -8.55 -1.59 -6.39
CA TRP A 131 -9.92 -1.60 -6.91
C TRP A 131 -10.86 -2.41 -6.01
N LEU A 132 -10.40 -3.55 -5.47
CA LEU A 132 -11.18 -4.36 -4.53
C LEU A 132 -11.57 -3.63 -3.23
N ILE A 133 -10.78 -2.63 -2.82
CA ILE A 133 -11.12 -1.77 -1.67
C ILE A 133 -12.07 -0.65 -2.12
N LEU A 134 -11.91 -0.14 -3.33
CA LEU A 134 -12.66 1.01 -3.84
C LEU A 134 -14.06 0.67 -4.35
N LYS A 135 -14.27 -0.56 -4.85
CA LYS A 135 -15.52 -0.99 -5.53
C LYS A 135 -16.79 -0.86 -4.68
N ASP A 136 -16.66 -0.83 -3.36
CA ASP A 136 -17.80 -0.76 -2.43
C ASP A 136 -18.16 0.70 -2.11
N PHE A 137 -17.42 1.68 -2.65
CA PHE A 137 -17.64 3.10 -2.43
C PHE A 137 -18.37 3.73 -3.61
N PRO A 138 -19.36 4.61 -3.39
CA PRO A 138 -20.30 5.10 -4.42
C PRO A 138 -19.66 5.92 -5.57
N LYS A 139 -18.36 6.18 -5.50
CA LYS A 139 -17.61 6.95 -6.50
C LYS A 139 -16.92 6.07 -7.55
N TRP A 140 -16.71 4.78 -7.27
CA TRP A 140 -15.96 3.85 -8.11
C TRP A 140 -16.81 2.64 -8.47
#